data_AF-A0A831V5U6-F1
#
_entry.id   AF-A0A831V5U6-F1
#
_cell.length_a   1.000
_cell.length_b   1.000
_cell.length_c   1.000
_cell.angle_alpha   90.00
_cell.angle_beta   90.00
_cell.angle_gamma   90.00
#
_symmetry.space_group_name_H-M   'P 1'
#
loop_
_entity.id
_entity.type
_entity.pdbx_description
1 polymer ?
#
loop_
_entity_poly.entity_id
_entity_poly.type
_entity_poly.pdbx_seq_one_letter_code
_entity_poly.pdbx_strand_id
1 'polypeptide(L)'
;MFDPDILTALLLTACIAMAAFVLVAGVYYANKPLPAGLSFEGRERPADEIHFLRDLTWVDEQGQRQCDQQIFDTLLEMIRGSRRFILLDMFLFNDFTGRLRRAYRPLAHELTTVLIEQKLRRPDMQILFITDPVNTVYGGMGNPYLDRLKASGIEVLETRLEALPDSNIFYSPLWRILFRWFGNGPGTILPNPFGPGRVSIRSYLRMLNFKANHRKIAVADGPGGFTALVTSANPHDGSSAHGNAAVRFSGTAVRDLLKS
;
A
#
# COMPACT_ATOMS: atom_id res chain seq x y z
N MET A 1 54.53 -21.44 -4.27
CA MET A 1 54.18 -20.32 -3.36
C MET A 1 53.67 -19.22 -4.28
N PHE A 2 52.40 -18.83 -4.19
CA PHE A 2 51.89 -17.74 -5.04
C PHE A 2 52.56 -16.44 -4.62
N ASP A 3 52.94 -15.62 -5.60
CA ASP A 3 53.48 -14.29 -5.36
C ASP A 3 52.40 -13.44 -4.66
N PRO A 4 52.65 -12.94 -3.44
CA PRO A 4 51.68 -12.14 -2.69
C PRO A 4 51.27 -10.86 -3.42
N ASP A 5 52.12 -10.30 -4.28
CA ASP A 5 51.81 -9.11 -5.07
C ASP A 5 50.82 -9.43 -6.20
N ILE A 6 50.96 -10.59 -6.84
CA ILE A 6 50.01 -11.08 -7.84
C ILE A 6 48.65 -11.35 -7.20
N LEU A 7 48.62 -12.01 -6.03
CA LEU A 7 47.37 -12.27 -5.32
C LEU A 7 46.67 -10.96 -4.92
N THR A 8 47.43 -9.98 -4.43
CA THR A 8 46.88 -8.66 -4.05
C THR A 8 46.31 -7.92 -5.26
N ALA A 9 47.02 -7.92 -6.39
CA ALA A 9 46.55 -7.31 -7.63
C ALA A 9 45.27 -7.97 -8.17
N LEU A 10 45.17 -9.31 -8.10
CA LEU A 10 43.98 -10.05 -8.50
C LEU A 10 42.77 -9.73 -7.61
N LEU A 11 42.97 -9.68 -6.29
CA LEU A 11 41.91 -9.33 -5.33
C LEU A 11 41.41 -7.90 -5.55
N LEU A 12 42.33 -6.95 -5.74
CA LEU A 12 41.97 -5.55 -6.02
C LEU A 12 41.16 -5.43 -7.31
N THR A 13 41.59 -6.12 -8.37
CA THR A 13 40.89 -6.13 -9.66
C THR A 13 39.48 -6.71 -9.53
N ALA A 14 39.33 -7.81 -8.80
CA ALA A 14 38.02 -8.41 -8.54
C ALA A 14 37.10 -7.46 -7.75
N CYS A 15 37.62 -6.76 -6.73
CA CYS A 15 36.87 -5.76 -5.97
C CYS A 15 36.42 -4.58 -6.85
N ILE A 16 37.29 -4.07 -7.72
CA ILE A 16 36.95 -2.99 -8.66
C ILE A 16 35.88 -3.46 -9.65
N ALA A 17 36.03 -4.65 -10.22
CA ALA A 17 35.04 -5.21 -11.15
C ALA A 17 33.67 -5.42 -10.48
N MET A 18 33.65 -5.92 -9.24
CA MET A 18 32.43 -6.06 -8.46
C MET A 18 31.78 -4.70 -8.17
N ALA A 19 32.56 -3.71 -7.75
CA ALA A 19 32.06 -2.35 -7.49
C ALA A 19 31.48 -1.71 -8.76
N ALA A 20 32.15 -1.86 -9.90
CA ALA A 20 31.67 -1.40 -11.19
C ALA A 20 30.37 -2.12 -11.59
N PHE A 21 30.27 -3.43 -11.40
CA PHE A 21 29.06 -4.20 -11.67
C PHE A 21 27.88 -3.74 -10.80
N VAL A 22 28.11 -3.55 -9.50
CA VAL A 22 27.11 -3.03 -8.54
C VAL A 22 26.63 -1.63 -8.97
N LEU A 23 27.55 -0.76 -9.38
CA LEU A 23 27.23 0.59 -9.85
C LEU A 23 26.39 0.56 -11.13
N VAL A 24 26.81 -0.21 -12.14
CA VAL A 24 26.08 -0.36 -13.41
C VAL A 24 24.69 -0.94 -13.16
N ALA A 25 24.57 -1.98 -12.31
CA ALA A 25 23.29 -2.52 -11.91
C ALA A 25 22.41 -1.46 -11.23
N GLY A 26 22.98 -0.63 -10.35
CA GLY A 26 22.23 0.45 -9.69
C GLY A 26 21.73 1.52 -10.63
N VAL A 27 22.57 1.99 -11.54
CA VAL A 27 22.13 2.92 -12.58
C VAL A 27 21.01 2.29 -13.42
N TYR A 28 21.16 1.04 -13.82
CA TYR A 28 20.13 0.34 -14.60
C TYR A 28 18.80 0.21 -13.83
N TYR A 29 18.82 -0.31 -12.60
CA TYR A 29 17.60 -0.57 -11.84
C TYR A 29 16.91 0.70 -11.32
N ALA A 30 17.63 1.81 -11.17
CA ALA A 30 17.07 3.11 -10.86
C ALA A 30 16.41 3.78 -12.09
N ASN A 31 16.88 3.47 -13.30
CA ASN A 31 16.41 4.11 -14.54
C ASN A 31 15.56 3.20 -15.44
N LYS A 32 15.30 1.94 -15.04
CA LYS A 32 14.44 1.06 -15.81
C LYS A 32 13.05 1.69 -16.00
N PRO A 33 12.37 1.44 -17.12
CA PRO A 33 11.07 2.05 -17.38
C PRO A 33 10.03 1.61 -16.34
N LEU A 34 9.07 2.50 -16.06
CA LEU A 34 7.89 2.13 -15.30
C LEU A 34 7.12 1.02 -16.03
N PRO A 35 6.55 0.05 -15.30
CA PRO A 35 5.58 -0.87 -15.86
C PRO A 35 4.48 -0.12 -16.62
N ALA A 36 4.07 -0.67 -17.77
CA ALA A 36 2.96 -0.12 -18.54
C ALA A 36 1.70 0.01 -17.67
N GLY A 37 1.00 1.14 -17.79
CA GLY A 37 -0.24 1.42 -17.06
C GLY A 37 -0.08 2.27 -15.80
N LEU A 38 1.12 2.40 -15.20
CA LEU A 38 1.29 3.14 -13.93
C LEU A 38 1.43 4.66 -14.10
N SER A 39 2.00 5.13 -15.20
CA SER A 39 2.03 6.55 -15.57
C SER A 39 0.92 6.82 -16.56
N PHE A 40 -0.32 6.74 -16.10
CA PHE A 40 -1.49 6.90 -16.93
C PHE A 40 -1.82 8.39 -17.14
N GLU A 41 -1.87 8.81 -18.41
CA GLU A 41 -2.43 10.09 -18.82
C GLU A 41 -3.59 9.81 -19.79
N GLY A 42 -4.79 10.19 -19.35
CA GLY A 42 -6.03 10.04 -20.12
C GLY A 42 -6.37 11.32 -20.88
N ARG A 43 -7.35 11.22 -21.78
CA ARG A 43 -8.04 12.42 -22.29
C ARG A 43 -8.91 12.99 -21.18
N GLU A 44 -9.14 14.29 -21.19
CA GLU A 44 -10.12 14.90 -20.28
C GLU A 44 -11.50 14.23 -20.43
N ARG A 45 -12.12 13.92 -19.29
CA ARG A 45 -13.45 13.30 -19.22
C ARG A 45 -14.31 14.04 -18.21
N PRO A 46 -15.62 14.19 -18.48
CA PRO A 46 -16.53 14.74 -17.50
C PRO A 46 -16.61 13.83 -16.27
N ALA A 47 -16.52 14.48 -15.11
CA ALA A 47 -16.87 13.93 -13.82
C ALA A 47 -18.22 14.54 -13.40
N ASP A 48 -19.14 13.68 -12.99
CA ASP A 48 -20.49 14.04 -12.57
C ASP A 48 -20.60 13.89 -11.04
N GLU A 49 -21.62 14.50 -10.44
CA GLU A 49 -21.93 14.39 -9.00
C GLU A 49 -20.69 14.47 -8.10
N ILE A 50 -19.92 15.55 -8.27
CA ILE A 50 -18.65 15.74 -7.56
C ILE A 50 -18.96 16.19 -6.12
N HIS A 51 -18.46 15.45 -5.14
CA HIS A 51 -18.54 15.79 -3.73
C HIS A 51 -17.14 15.87 -3.13
N PHE A 52 -16.83 17.01 -2.54
CA PHE A 52 -15.66 17.16 -1.67
C PHE A 52 -16.00 16.63 -0.28
N LEU A 53 -15.13 15.81 0.28
CA LEU A 53 -15.27 15.21 1.60
C LEU A 53 -14.05 15.57 2.44
N ARG A 54 -14.27 15.76 3.74
CA ARG A 54 -13.20 16.07 4.69
C ARG A 54 -13.36 15.30 5.98
N ASP A 55 -12.23 14.99 6.59
CA ASP A 55 -12.18 14.57 7.99
C ASP A 55 -11.50 15.66 8.80
N LEU A 56 -12.08 16.03 9.94
CA LEU A 56 -11.57 17.05 10.85
C LEU A 56 -11.57 16.52 12.28
N THR A 57 -10.49 16.81 13.00
CA THR A 57 -10.41 16.63 14.44
C THR A 57 -9.96 17.94 15.06
N TRP A 58 -10.75 18.46 16.01
CA TRP A 58 -10.45 19.71 16.71
C TRP A 58 -10.85 19.60 18.18
N VAL A 59 -10.50 20.63 18.95
CA VAL A 59 -10.97 20.81 20.32
C VAL A 59 -11.90 22.01 20.30
N ASP A 60 -13.11 21.87 20.82
CA ASP A 60 -14.11 22.94 20.89
C ASP A 60 -13.83 23.93 22.03
N GLU A 61 -14.69 24.94 22.16
CA GLU A 61 -14.59 25.98 23.18
C GLU A 61 -14.73 25.42 24.61
N GLN A 62 -15.34 24.23 24.77
CA GLN A 62 -15.50 23.53 26.05
C GLN A 62 -14.33 22.59 26.36
N GLY A 63 -13.29 22.59 25.53
CA GLY A 63 -12.13 21.71 25.69
C GLY A 63 -12.40 20.25 25.32
N GLN A 64 -13.56 19.95 24.70
CA GLN A 64 -13.91 18.60 24.28
C GLN A 64 -13.37 18.33 22.87
N ARG A 65 -12.87 17.12 22.67
CA ARG A 65 -12.41 16.69 21.35
C ARG A 65 -13.61 16.39 20.47
N GLN A 66 -13.67 17.05 19.32
CA GLN A 66 -14.63 16.81 18.26
C GLN A 66 -13.97 16.08 17.09
N CYS A 67 -14.75 15.26 16.39
CA CYS A 67 -14.29 14.44 15.27
C CYS A 67 -15.40 14.34 14.23
N ASP A 68 -15.19 14.94 13.05
CA ASP A 68 -16.04 14.83 11.87
C ASP A 68 -15.31 13.95 10.85
N GLN A 69 -15.91 12.84 10.40
CA GLN A 69 -15.26 11.83 9.56
C GLN A 69 -16.14 11.40 8.39
N GLN A 70 -16.15 12.18 7.32
CA GLN A 70 -17.04 11.99 6.17
C GLN A 70 -16.54 10.92 5.18
N ILE A 71 -15.22 10.75 5.09
CA ILE A 71 -14.59 9.96 4.02
C ILE A 71 -14.91 8.48 4.18
N PHE A 72 -14.69 7.93 5.38
CA PHE A 72 -14.96 6.52 5.63
C PHE A 72 -16.45 6.21 5.67
N ASP A 73 -17.28 7.13 6.19
CA ASP A 73 -18.72 6.96 6.14
C ASP A 73 -19.20 6.83 4.69
N THR A 74 -18.73 7.72 3.81
CA THR A 74 -19.03 7.66 2.37
C THR A 74 -18.51 6.37 1.72
N LEU A 75 -17.28 5.94 2.04
CA LEU A 75 -16.73 4.70 1.49
C LEU A 75 -17.55 3.47 1.90
N LEU A 76 -17.93 3.38 3.18
CA LEU A 76 -18.74 2.26 3.68
C LEU A 76 -20.14 2.27 3.06
N GLU A 77 -20.74 3.43 2.82
CA GLU A 77 -21.98 3.58 2.07
C GLU A 77 -21.85 3.12 0.62
N MET A 78 -20.78 3.53 -0.08
CA MET A 78 -20.49 3.07 -1.44
C MET A 78 -20.43 1.54 -1.51
N ILE A 79 -19.74 0.89 -0.55
CA ILE A 79 -19.64 -0.57 -0.49
C ILE A 79 -21.01 -1.20 -0.26
N ARG A 80 -21.79 -0.72 0.73
CA ARG A 80 -23.12 -1.27 1.03
C ARG A 80 -24.09 -1.13 -0.15
N GLY A 81 -23.98 -0.05 -0.92
CA GLY A 81 -24.82 0.24 -2.09
C GLY A 81 -24.47 -0.58 -3.35
N SER A 82 -23.24 -1.11 -3.42
CA SER A 82 -22.74 -1.86 -4.57
C SER A 82 -23.41 -3.22 -4.76
N ARG A 83 -23.43 -3.75 -5.98
CA ARG A 83 -24.14 -5.01 -6.29
C ARG A 83 -23.29 -6.01 -7.05
N ARG A 84 -22.28 -5.59 -7.80
CA ARG A 84 -21.54 -6.43 -8.74
C ARG A 84 -20.04 -6.30 -8.62
N PHE A 85 -19.53 -5.10 -8.35
CA PHE A 85 -18.10 -4.83 -8.45
C PHE A 85 -17.64 -3.80 -7.44
N ILE A 86 -16.53 -4.12 -6.76
CA ILE A 86 -15.80 -3.19 -5.91
C ILE A 86 -14.30 -3.34 -6.21
N LEU A 87 -13.62 -2.23 -6.39
CA LEU A 87 -12.17 -2.11 -6.40
C LEU A 87 -11.75 -1.18 -5.27
N LEU A 88 -10.81 -1.61 -4.44
CA LEU A 88 -10.07 -0.73 -3.53
C LEU A 88 -8.58 -0.87 -3.79
N ASP A 89 -7.86 0.25 -3.76
CA ASP A 89 -6.40 0.26 -3.72
C ASP A 89 -5.97 1.17 -2.57
N MET A 90 -5.45 0.56 -1.50
CA MET A 90 -5.19 1.21 -0.23
C MET A 90 -3.76 0.99 0.23
N PHE A 91 -3.01 2.08 0.40
CA PHE A 91 -1.64 2.03 0.89
C PHE A 91 -1.53 1.39 2.29
N LEU A 92 -2.22 1.92 3.29
CA LEU A 92 -2.25 1.34 4.64
C LEU A 92 -3.60 0.70 4.93
N PHE A 93 -3.57 -0.53 5.46
CA PHE A 93 -4.71 -1.32 5.89
C PHE A 93 -4.30 -2.19 7.08
N ASN A 94 -4.29 -1.60 8.27
CA ASN A 94 -3.85 -2.24 9.51
C ASN A 94 -4.29 -1.44 10.74
N ASP A 95 -4.17 -2.06 11.92
CA ASP A 95 -4.50 -1.50 13.23
C ASP A 95 -3.30 -0.90 13.97
N PHE A 96 -2.20 -0.62 13.26
CA PHE A 96 -1.02 -0.06 13.89
C PHE A 96 -1.36 1.33 14.45
N THR A 97 -1.15 1.51 15.74
CA THR A 97 -1.47 2.77 16.44
C THR A 97 -0.23 3.60 16.76
N GLY A 98 0.96 3.06 16.48
CA GLY A 98 2.23 3.70 16.83
C GLY A 98 2.30 4.04 18.31
N ARG A 99 2.56 5.32 18.64
CA ARG A 99 2.60 5.82 20.03
C ARG A 99 1.26 6.38 20.51
N LEU A 100 0.20 6.31 19.70
CA LEU A 100 -1.08 6.89 20.06
C LEU A 100 -1.79 6.03 21.11
N ARG A 101 -2.08 6.65 22.26
CA ARG A 101 -2.86 6.06 23.36
C ARG A 101 -4.31 6.58 23.42
N ARG A 102 -4.74 7.33 22.40
CA ARG A 102 -6.04 8.03 22.37
C ARG A 102 -7.11 7.18 21.67
N ALA A 103 -8.38 7.54 21.89
CA ALA A 103 -9.51 6.96 21.17
C ALA A 103 -9.32 7.13 19.65
N TYR A 104 -9.47 6.04 18.91
CA TYR A 104 -9.38 5.98 17.45
C TYR A 104 -10.61 5.25 16.91
N ARG A 105 -10.96 5.51 15.66
CA ARG A 105 -11.95 4.72 14.94
C ARG A 105 -11.26 3.49 14.34
N PRO A 106 -11.76 2.26 14.55
CA PRO A 106 -11.12 1.04 14.08
C PRO A 106 -11.40 0.82 12.58
N LEU A 107 -10.83 1.69 11.74
CA LEU A 107 -11.10 1.77 10.30
C LEU A 107 -10.76 0.48 9.56
N ALA A 108 -9.67 -0.20 9.91
CA ALA A 108 -9.30 -1.49 9.31
C ALA A 108 -10.39 -2.55 9.59
N HIS A 109 -10.88 -2.59 10.83
CA HIS A 109 -11.94 -3.51 11.23
C HIS A 109 -13.28 -3.21 10.56
N GLU A 110 -13.71 -1.94 10.53
CA GLU A 110 -14.96 -1.53 9.91
C GLU A 110 -14.99 -1.86 8.41
N LEU A 111 -13.93 -1.49 7.69
CA LEU A 111 -13.82 -1.77 6.26
C LEU A 111 -13.83 -3.27 5.97
N THR A 112 -13.07 -4.05 6.75
CA THR A 112 -13.06 -5.52 6.64
C THR A 112 -14.45 -6.10 6.81
N THR A 113 -15.16 -5.65 7.85
CA THR A 113 -16.48 -6.17 8.20
C THR A 113 -17.48 -5.89 7.09
N VAL A 114 -17.55 -4.65 6.61
CA VAL A 114 -18.51 -4.25 5.57
C VAL A 114 -18.23 -4.94 4.23
N LEU A 115 -16.96 -5.13 3.84
CA LEU A 115 -16.61 -5.89 2.63
C LEU A 115 -17.04 -7.36 2.71
N ILE A 116 -16.76 -8.02 3.83
CA ILE A 116 -17.14 -9.43 4.06
C ILE A 116 -18.67 -9.57 4.06
N GLU A 117 -19.37 -8.70 4.78
CA GLU A 117 -20.84 -8.71 4.77
C GLU A 117 -21.40 -8.53 3.36
N GLN A 118 -20.82 -7.64 2.56
CA GLN A 118 -21.28 -7.41 1.19
C GLN A 118 -21.03 -8.63 0.30
N LYS A 119 -19.87 -9.28 0.43
CA LYS A 119 -19.54 -10.53 -0.26
C LYS A 119 -20.50 -11.66 0.13
N LEU A 120 -20.87 -11.77 1.40
CA LEU A 120 -21.85 -12.76 1.87
C LEU A 120 -23.26 -12.49 1.33
N ARG A 121 -23.70 -11.22 1.29
CA ARG A 121 -25.00 -10.83 0.70
C ARG A 121 -25.03 -11.02 -0.82
N ARG A 122 -23.88 -10.91 -1.48
CA ARG A 122 -23.70 -11.01 -2.94
C ARG A 122 -22.53 -11.94 -3.27
N PRO A 123 -22.71 -13.27 -3.19
CA PRO A 123 -21.62 -14.23 -3.41
C PRO A 123 -20.91 -14.07 -4.75
N ASP A 124 -21.64 -13.70 -5.81
CA ASP A 124 -21.10 -13.51 -7.17
C ASP A 124 -20.43 -12.14 -7.39
N MET A 125 -20.47 -11.23 -6.41
CA MET A 125 -19.82 -9.92 -6.51
C MET A 125 -18.30 -10.09 -6.61
N GLN A 126 -17.68 -9.37 -7.54
CA GLN A 126 -16.24 -9.26 -7.61
C GLN A 126 -15.77 -8.15 -6.67
N ILE A 127 -14.87 -8.49 -5.75
CA ILE A 127 -14.22 -7.51 -4.87
C ILE A 127 -12.72 -7.69 -5.05
N LEU A 128 -12.06 -6.65 -5.55
CA LEU A 128 -10.62 -6.57 -5.72
C LEU A 128 -10.05 -5.60 -4.69
N PHE A 129 -9.16 -6.08 -3.83
CA PHE A 129 -8.49 -5.29 -2.82
C PHE A 129 -6.98 -5.29 -3.08
N ILE A 130 -6.46 -4.19 -3.60
CA ILE A 130 -5.05 -3.97 -3.85
C ILE A 130 -4.46 -3.24 -2.65
N THR A 131 -3.27 -3.65 -2.23
CA THR A 131 -2.58 -2.99 -1.11
C THR A 131 -1.07 -3.03 -1.26
N ASP A 132 -0.39 -2.30 -0.38
CA ASP A 132 1.07 -2.29 -0.30
C ASP A 132 1.58 -3.36 0.68
N PRO A 133 2.71 -4.03 0.37
CA PRO A 133 3.32 -5.03 1.25
C PRO A 133 3.74 -4.48 2.62
N VAL A 134 3.76 -3.16 2.86
CA VAL A 134 3.95 -2.58 4.21
C VAL A 134 2.94 -3.16 5.22
N ASN A 135 1.74 -3.56 4.79
CA ASN A 135 0.69 -4.10 5.66
C ASN A 135 0.97 -5.50 6.21
N THR A 136 1.97 -6.20 5.65
CA THR A 136 2.53 -7.45 6.17
C THR A 136 3.96 -7.25 6.66
N VAL A 137 4.39 -5.99 6.82
CA VAL A 137 5.79 -5.59 7.04
C VAL A 137 6.69 -6.28 6.03
N TYR A 138 6.32 -6.17 4.76
CA TYR A 138 6.96 -6.76 3.60
C TYR A 138 7.01 -8.30 3.62
N GLY A 139 6.03 -8.96 4.24
CA GLY A 139 5.97 -10.40 4.48
C GLY A 139 6.63 -10.84 5.80
N GLY A 140 7.08 -9.90 6.63
CA GLY A 140 7.67 -10.16 7.94
C GLY A 140 6.67 -10.61 9.01
N MET A 141 5.37 -10.38 8.80
CA MET A 141 4.28 -10.83 9.65
C MET A 141 2.96 -10.93 8.87
N GLY A 142 1.99 -11.66 9.41
CA GLY A 142 0.64 -11.72 8.85
C GLY A 142 -0.17 -10.45 9.10
N ASN A 143 -1.28 -10.31 8.39
CA ASN A 143 -2.26 -9.25 8.60
C ASN A 143 -3.65 -9.88 8.74
N PRO A 144 -4.24 -9.89 9.95
CA PRO A 144 -5.49 -10.61 10.21
C PRO A 144 -6.66 -10.07 9.38
N TYR A 145 -6.64 -8.79 8.98
CA TYR A 145 -7.67 -8.21 8.13
C TYR A 145 -7.57 -8.73 6.70
N LEU A 146 -6.37 -8.74 6.11
CA LEU A 146 -6.14 -9.32 4.77
C LEU A 146 -6.48 -10.81 4.73
N ASP A 147 -6.11 -11.56 5.78
CA ASP A 147 -6.40 -12.99 5.88
C ASP A 147 -7.91 -13.25 5.95
N ARG A 148 -8.66 -12.45 6.71
CA ARG A 148 -10.13 -12.51 6.76
C ARG A 148 -10.80 -12.19 5.43
N LEU A 149 -10.29 -11.18 4.69
CA LEU A 149 -10.78 -10.88 3.35
C LEU A 149 -10.58 -12.07 2.42
N LYS A 150 -9.35 -12.61 2.35
CA LYS A 150 -9.02 -13.79 1.53
C LYS A 150 -9.89 -15.00 1.89
N ALA A 151 -10.06 -15.29 3.17
CA ALA A 151 -10.89 -16.40 3.65
C ALA A 151 -12.37 -16.26 3.28
N SER A 152 -12.84 -15.04 3.01
CA SER A 152 -14.23 -14.76 2.61
C SER A 152 -14.42 -14.76 1.08
N GLY A 153 -13.39 -15.15 0.31
CA GLY A 153 -13.44 -15.19 -1.16
C GLY A 153 -13.27 -13.82 -1.83
N ILE A 154 -12.67 -12.84 -1.13
CA ILE A 154 -12.29 -11.55 -1.70
C ILE A 154 -10.88 -11.66 -2.30
N GLU A 155 -10.69 -11.13 -3.50
CA GLU A 155 -9.39 -11.14 -4.17
C GLU A 155 -8.50 -10.05 -3.57
N VAL A 156 -7.43 -10.45 -2.88
CA VAL A 156 -6.47 -9.55 -2.25
C VAL A 156 -5.14 -9.61 -2.99
N LEU A 157 -4.71 -8.49 -3.55
CA LEU A 157 -3.47 -8.36 -4.31
C LEU A 157 -2.48 -7.46 -3.58
N GLU A 158 -1.30 -7.98 -3.27
CA GLU A 158 -0.18 -7.17 -2.79
C GLU A 158 0.63 -6.62 -3.97
N THR A 159 0.94 -5.33 -3.93
CA THR A 159 1.63 -4.66 -5.03
C THR A 159 3.06 -5.17 -5.17
N ARG A 160 3.45 -5.57 -6.39
CA ARG A 160 4.81 -6.00 -6.72
C ARG A 160 5.76 -4.81 -6.90
N LEU A 161 6.26 -4.28 -5.79
CA LEU A 161 7.17 -3.12 -5.77
C LEU A 161 8.49 -3.35 -6.50
N GLU A 162 8.94 -4.58 -6.68
CA GLU A 162 10.17 -4.92 -7.42
C GLU A 162 10.08 -4.54 -8.89
N ALA A 163 8.87 -4.43 -9.44
CA ALA A 163 8.62 -3.99 -10.80
C ALA A 163 8.95 -2.49 -10.97
N LEU A 164 8.84 -1.69 -9.92
CA LEU A 164 9.17 -0.26 -9.93
C LEU A 164 10.70 -0.03 -9.97
N PRO A 165 11.15 1.10 -10.54
CA PRO A 165 12.54 1.57 -10.46
C PRO A 165 12.97 1.71 -9.00
N ASP A 166 14.25 1.49 -8.73
CA ASP A 166 14.77 1.58 -7.36
C ASP A 166 15.01 3.02 -6.92
N SER A 167 14.47 3.37 -5.75
CA SER A 167 14.66 4.67 -5.11
C SER A 167 16.04 4.82 -4.46
N ASN A 168 16.74 3.72 -4.18
CA ASN A 168 18.01 3.73 -3.44
C ASN A 168 19.15 3.13 -4.27
N ILE A 169 19.88 3.99 -4.97
CA ILE A 169 20.99 3.62 -5.85
C ILE A 169 22.16 2.94 -5.12
N PHE A 170 22.30 3.14 -3.81
CA PHE A 170 23.41 2.57 -3.04
C PHE A 170 23.05 1.21 -2.44
N TYR A 171 21.83 1.06 -1.94
CA TYR A 171 21.39 -0.16 -1.26
C TYR A 171 20.78 -1.19 -2.22
N SER A 172 19.89 -0.76 -3.10
CA SER A 172 19.12 -1.69 -3.94
C SER A 172 19.98 -2.59 -4.83
N PRO A 173 21.13 -2.15 -5.38
CA PRO A 173 21.99 -3.05 -6.15
C PRO A 173 22.58 -4.17 -5.31
N LEU A 174 23.05 -3.84 -4.10
CA LEU A 174 23.55 -4.82 -3.14
C LEU A 174 22.44 -5.81 -2.76
N TRP A 175 21.23 -5.32 -2.50
CA TRP A 175 20.07 -6.16 -2.21
C TRP A 175 19.73 -7.11 -3.36
N ARG A 176 19.74 -6.62 -4.61
CA ARG A 176 19.41 -7.44 -5.80
C ARG A 176 20.42 -8.56 -6.05
N ILE A 177 21.70 -8.27 -5.84
CA ILE A 177 22.78 -9.21 -6.13
C ILE A 177 22.92 -10.23 -4.98
N LEU A 178 22.85 -9.77 -3.73
CA LEU A 178 23.18 -10.59 -2.57
C LEU A 178 21.95 -11.18 -1.89
N PHE A 179 20.95 -10.36 -1.56
CA PHE A 179 19.93 -10.74 -0.57
C PHE A 179 18.60 -11.20 -1.15
N ARG A 180 18.23 -10.72 -2.35
CA ARG A 180 16.90 -10.98 -2.95
C ARG A 180 16.58 -12.47 -3.11
N TRP A 181 17.61 -13.28 -3.40
CA TRP A 181 17.45 -14.70 -3.71
C TRP A 181 17.01 -15.56 -2.52
N PHE A 182 17.14 -15.03 -1.30
CA PHE A 182 16.71 -15.73 -0.09
C PHE A 182 15.20 -15.58 0.20
N GLY A 183 14.45 -14.88 -0.66
CA GLY A 183 13.03 -14.61 -0.47
C GLY A 183 12.73 -13.77 0.78
N ASN A 184 11.47 -13.73 1.19
CA ASN A 184 11.08 -13.14 2.47
C ASN A 184 9.97 -13.96 3.14
N GLY A 185 9.83 -13.81 4.45
CA GLY A 185 8.78 -14.45 5.21
C GLY A 185 8.81 -14.05 6.69
N PRO A 186 7.86 -14.59 7.47
CA PRO A 186 7.72 -14.26 8.88
C PRO A 186 8.98 -14.56 9.69
N GLY A 187 9.12 -13.90 10.84
CA GLY A 187 10.20 -14.19 11.79
C GLY A 187 10.06 -13.40 13.09
N THR A 188 10.92 -13.68 14.07
CA THR A 188 10.81 -13.12 15.42
C THR A 188 12.08 -12.41 15.90
N ILE A 189 12.99 -12.07 14.98
CA ILE A 189 14.34 -11.61 15.33
C ILE A 189 14.37 -10.13 15.68
N LEU A 190 13.79 -9.26 14.84
CA LEU A 190 13.78 -7.82 15.02
C LEU A 190 12.40 -7.33 15.46
N PRO A 191 12.28 -6.22 16.20
CA PRO A 191 10.97 -5.63 16.50
C PRO A 191 10.25 -5.22 15.21
N ASN A 192 8.91 -5.22 15.22
CA ASN A 192 8.14 -4.58 14.16
C ASN A 192 8.38 -3.06 14.22
N PRO A 193 8.83 -2.40 13.14
CA PRO A 193 9.10 -0.95 13.15
C PRO A 193 7.82 -0.10 13.26
N PHE A 194 6.65 -0.67 13.00
CA PHE A 194 5.38 0.06 12.93
C PHE A 194 4.46 -0.16 14.15
N GLY A 195 4.79 -1.10 15.04
CA GLY A 195 3.91 -1.43 16.16
C GLY A 195 4.35 -2.69 16.92
N PRO A 196 3.40 -3.36 17.60
CA PRO A 196 3.68 -4.60 18.31
C PRO A 196 4.15 -5.72 17.38
N GLY A 197 4.79 -6.72 17.98
CA GLY A 197 5.27 -7.91 17.28
C GLY A 197 6.73 -7.82 16.85
N ARG A 198 7.17 -8.87 16.15
CA ARG A 198 8.54 -9.06 15.69
C ARG A 198 8.52 -9.59 14.27
N VAL A 199 9.58 -9.32 13.53
CA VAL A 199 9.74 -9.69 12.11
C VAL A 199 11.11 -10.31 11.85
N SER A 200 11.28 -10.90 10.67
CA SER A 200 12.58 -11.41 10.22
C SER A 200 13.55 -10.28 9.87
N ILE A 201 14.87 -10.54 9.90
CA ILE A 201 15.88 -9.61 9.36
C ILE A 201 15.61 -9.30 7.88
N ARG A 202 15.11 -10.30 7.12
CA ARG A 202 14.79 -10.16 5.70
C ARG A 202 13.68 -9.13 5.44
N SER A 203 12.74 -8.94 6.37
CA SER A 203 11.75 -7.87 6.32
C SER A 203 12.40 -6.48 6.31
N TYR A 204 13.37 -6.24 7.20
CA TYR A 204 14.13 -5.00 7.24
C TYR A 204 14.95 -4.80 5.96
N LEU A 205 15.65 -5.83 5.48
CA LEU A 205 16.42 -5.76 4.24
C LEU A 205 15.52 -5.44 3.03
N ARG A 206 14.32 -6.02 2.97
CA ARG A 206 13.35 -5.69 1.91
C ARG A 206 12.86 -4.25 2.04
N MET A 207 12.51 -3.80 3.24
CA MET A 207 12.01 -2.46 3.53
C MET A 207 12.99 -1.35 3.13
N LEU A 208 14.30 -1.56 3.27
CA LEU A 208 15.34 -0.59 2.90
C LEU A 208 15.38 -0.22 1.41
N ASN A 209 14.65 -0.95 0.54
CA ASN A 209 14.48 -0.57 -0.86
C ASN A 209 13.52 0.63 -1.05
N PHE A 210 12.74 0.98 -0.03
CA PHE A 210 11.94 2.21 0.10
C PHE A 210 11.12 2.58 -1.15
N LYS A 211 10.14 1.73 -1.46
CA LYS A 211 9.14 1.94 -2.51
C LYS A 211 7.77 1.65 -1.93
N ALA A 212 6.74 2.26 -2.50
CA ALA A 212 5.38 2.07 -2.04
C ALA A 212 4.37 2.26 -3.17
N ASN A 213 3.26 1.54 -3.09
CA ASN A 213 2.01 1.93 -3.70
C ASN A 213 1.27 2.87 -2.74
N HIS A 214 1.29 4.16 -3.03
CA HIS A 214 0.66 5.16 -2.18
C HIS A 214 -0.79 5.51 -2.57
N ARG A 215 -1.42 4.73 -3.47
CA ARG A 215 -2.80 4.95 -3.91
C ARG A 215 -3.78 4.66 -2.78
N LYS A 216 -4.88 5.41 -2.80
CA LYS A 216 -5.98 5.41 -1.84
C LYS A 216 -7.23 5.74 -2.62
N ILE A 217 -7.74 4.72 -3.29
CA ILE A 217 -8.85 4.87 -4.21
C ILE A 217 -9.88 3.78 -3.96
N ALA A 218 -11.13 4.08 -4.27
CA ALA A 218 -12.19 3.09 -4.34
C ALA A 218 -13.05 3.34 -5.56
N VAL A 219 -13.49 2.26 -6.21
CA VAL A 219 -14.49 2.29 -7.26
C VAL A 219 -15.53 1.22 -6.94
N ALA A 220 -16.80 1.61 -6.93
CA ALA A 220 -17.90 0.69 -6.68
C ALA A 220 -19.02 0.92 -7.69
N ASP A 221 -19.72 -0.14 -8.08
CA ASP A 221 -20.97 -0.01 -8.83
C ASP A 221 -22.11 0.49 -7.93
N GLY A 222 -23.15 1.05 -8.53
CA GLY A 222 -24.33 1.55 -7.84
C GLY A 222 -25.52 1.73 -8.80
N PRO A 223 -26.69 2.17 -8.30
CA PRO A 223 -27.89 2.35 -9.12
C PRO A 223 -27.69 3.28 -10.32
N GLY A 224 -26.88 4.33 -10.18
CA GLY A 224 -26.55 5.30 -11.22
C GLY A 224 -25.31 4.97 -12.07
N GLY A 225 -24.73 3.77 -11.91
CA GLY A 225 -23.46 3.39 -12.53
C GLY A 225 -22.30 3.36 -11.53
N PHE A 226 -21.07 3.52 -12.02
CA PHE A 226 -19.89 3.49 -11.17
C PHE A 226 -19.64 4.83 -10.49
N THR A 227 -19.23 4.77 -9.23
CA THR A 227 -18.77 5.91 -8.44
C THR A 227 -17.33 5.65 -7.99
N ALA A 228 -16.51 6.69 -8.05
CA ALA A 228 -15.14 6.70 -7.60
C ALA A 228 -14.95 7.55 -6.35
N LEU A 229 -13.96 7.20 -5.55
CA LEU A 229 -13.41 7.97 -4.45
C LEU A 229 -11.89 8.01 -4.59
N VAL A 230 -11.31 9.21 -4.53
CA VAL A 230 -9.87 9.43 -4.40
C VAL A 230 -9.65 10.18 -3.09
N THR A 231 -8.83 9.64 -2.19
CA THR A 231 -8.73 10.12 -0.81
C THR A 231 -7.29 10.19 -0.28
N SER A 232 -7.03 11.06 0.69
CA SER A 232 -5.79 11.02 1.49
C SER A 232 -5.87 10.04 2.67
N ALA A 233 -7.08 9.63 3.06
CA ALA A 233 -7.31 8.76 4.22
C ALA A 233 -6.98 7.30 3.90
N ASN A 234 -6.35 6.61 4.85
CA ASN A 234 -6.15 5.16 4.80
C ASN A 234 -7.09 4.47 5.80
N PRO A 235 -7.46 3.19 5.55
CA PRO A 235 -8.05 2.33 6.58
C PRO A 235 -6.98 1.88 7.60
N HIS A 236 -6.41 2.86 8.29
CA HIS A 236 -5.32 2.73 9.25
C HIS A 236 -5.69 3.42 10.55
N ASP A 237 -5.83 2.62 11.60
CA ASP A 237 -6.42 3.04 12.87
C ASP A 237 -5.64 4.18 13.54
N GLY A 238 -4.30 4.10 13.50
CA GLY A 238 -3.41 5.14 14.02
C GLY A 238 -3.52 6.49 13.31
N SER A 239 -4.12 6.56 12.12
CA SER A 239 -4.36 7.83 11.41
C SER A 239 -5.84 8.24 11.34
N SER A 240 -6.73 7.50 12.01
CA SER A 240 -8.18 7.77 11.94
C SER A 240 -8.56 9.19 12.39
N ALA A 241 -7.83 9.75 13.34
CA ALA A 241 -8.05 11.09 13.89
C ALA A 241 -7.32 12.22 13.12
N HIS A 242 -6.68 11.93 11.98
CA HIS A 242 -5.98 12.95 11.20
C HIS A 242 -6.93 13.73 10.29
N GLY A 243 -6.54 14.96 9.95
CA GLY A 243 -7.20 15.71 8.90
C GLY A 243 -6.98 15.04 7.54
N ASN A 244 -8.06 14.82 6.79
CA ASN A 244 -8.00 14.21 5.48
C ASN A 244 -8.96 14.91 4.51
N ALA A 245 -8.70 14.74 3.22
CA ALA A 245 -9.57 15.24 2.16
C ALA A 245 -9.78 14.15 1.10
N ALA A 246 -10.94 14.16 0.48
CA ALA A 246 -11.26 13.28 -0.62
C ALA A 246 -12.21 13.93 -1.63
N VAL A 247 -12.25 13.36 -2.83
CA VAL A 247 -13.25 13.67 -3.83
C VAL A 247 -13.97 12.38 -4.22
N ARG A 248 -15.29 12.38 -4.08
CA ARG A 248 -16.18 11.38 -4.65
C ARG A 248 -16.77 11.93 -5.94
N PHE A 249 -16.83 11.12 -6.99
CA PHE A 249 -17.41 11.54 -8.26
C PHE A 249 -17.95 10.33 -9.03
N SER A 250 -18.87 10.59 -9.96
CA SER A 250 -19.39 9.62 -10.92
C SER A 250 -19.07 10.08 -12.35
N GLY A 251 -19.71 9.47 -13.35
CA GLY A 251 -19.51 9.83 -14.75
C GLY A 251 -18.35 9.11 -15.44
N THR A 252 -18.01 9.57 -16.64
CA THR A 252 -17.04 8.85 -17.49
C THR A 252 -15.60 8.91 -16.99
N ALA A 253 -15.25 9.89 -16.14
CA ALA A 253 -13.96 10.01 -15.49
C ALA A 253 -13.60 8.79 -14.61
N VAL A 254 -14.59 8.07 -14.07
CA VAL A 254 -14.36 6.85 -13.26
C VAL A 254 -13.61 5.78 -14.06
N ARG A 255 -13.78 5.74 -15.38
CA ARG A 255 -13.09 4.80 -16.26
C ARG A 255 -11.58 5.01 -16.30
N ASP A 256 -11.14 6.25 -16.15
CA ASP A 256 -9.71 6.57 -16.15
C ASP A 256 -9.08 6.14 -14.82
N LEU A 257 -9.80 6.30 -13.71
CA LEU A 257 -9.36 5.77 -12.42
C LEU A 257 -9.23 4.24 -12.44
N LEU A 258 -10.19 3.53 -13.05
CA LEU A 258 -10.15 2.07 -13.24
C LEU A 258 -8.98 1.59 -14.12
N LYS A 259 -8.50 2.44 -15.05
CA LYS A 259 -7.38 2.12 -15.95
C LYS A 259 -6.01 2.43 -15.35
N SER A 260 -5.96 3.37 -14.40
CA SER A 260 -4.74 3.83 -13.73
C SER A 260 -4.15 2.84 -12.73
#